data_AF-A0A485L923-F1
#
_entry.id   AF-A0A485L923-F1
#
_cell.length_a   1.000
_cell.length_b   1.000
_cell.length_c   1.000
_cell.angle_alpha   90.00
_cell.angle_beta   90.00
_cell.angle_gamma   90.00
#
_symmetry.space_group_name_H-M   'P 1'
#
loop_
_entity.id
_entity.type
_entity.pdbx_description
1 polymer ?
#
loop_
_entity_poly.entity_id
_entity_poly.type
_entity_poly.pdbx_seq_one_letter_code
_entity_poly.pdbx_strand_id
1 'polypeptide(L)'
;MSPIHPGLAYAPTVGLKLPHIPPRVQYQRIRRLQLLVRSDHEDSLLWTFLPKQLWQRCMAPFNRPFYWDILLYSPNFRTRLLNLAVLPTFWRKVWMWWDKVPLTKVCPAQPTSGQLLCMSVWLQKHPLFLVPGTKNTTTCIAIALRTHRPWYKHIVERGFHSLGDFLTPSRHWPTYAEFVSIVVEATFQYELDDCPGSFEPFYKLLTLIAYNVWDALDMSRTDAMPTAVLAEYLPTSLTMNGVPTPFHLWPHGYVRSICFHAPSMSKPHPLLSSSRKTLPQIQRYIRHTLRPLLAIPPPIYADVWWRVLFRMLPTNYKYFFLQTTNPRIMECSYPGCSAVETEQHILFDCHYVQPIWSMHRRAWSIFGRHFTWKSFLNMDDISVPSQWTHQKTVIQQLWVLLVAVLQRELWICRNKSKFDSHPVPFAPAVSHATLVTWSACVRRWLNDPHIDSDSRLHTSTVLDALKATPQYSWFWERHPKAFQVSKWFDTHSVRTFPTTANHTI
;
A
#
# COMPACT_ATOMS: atom_id res chain seq x y z
N MET A 1 7.46 21.35 9.91
CA MET A 1 7.34 20.56 8.65
C MET A 1 5.88 20.13 8.50
N SER A 2 5.19 20.42 7.40
CA SER A 2 4.06 19.54 7.02
C SER A 2 4.65 18.47 6.11
N PRO A 3 5.14 17.33 6.64
CA PRO A 3 5.49 16.21 5.78
C PRO A 3 4.29 15.89 4.88
N ILE A 4 4.57 15.34 3.71
CA ILE A 4 3.54 14.77 2.82
C ILE A 4 2.60 13.96 3.69
N HIS A 5 1.29 14.19 3.55
CA HIS A 5 0.30 13.48 4.34
C HIS A 5 0.56 11.96 4.22
N PRO A 6 0.73 11.21 5.33
CA PRO A 6 1.12 9.81 5.26
C PRO A 6 0.21 8.96 4.37
N GLY A 7 -1.10 9.25 4.36
CA GLY A 7 -2.04 8.58 3.46
C GLY A 7 -1.76 8.84 1.98
N LEU A 8 -1.33 10.05 1.63
CA LEU A 8 -0.92 10.39 0.26
C LEU A 8 0.44 9.79 -0.12
N ALA A 9 1.37 9.67 0.84
CA ALA A 9 2.67 9.06 0.61
C ALA A 9 2.53 7.60 0.17
N TYR A 10 1.71 6.83 0.88
CA TYR A 10 1.61 5.38 0.72
C TYR A 10 0.45 4.93 -0.19
N ALA A 11 -0.47 5.82 -0.57
CA ALA A 11 -1.61 5.44 -1.40
C ALA A 11 -1.15 4.90 -2.78
N PRO A 12 -1.58 3.68 -3.17
CA PRO A 12 -1.04 2.99 -4.34
C PRO A 12 -1.55 3.56 -5.68
N THR A 13 -2.77 4.09 -5.71
CA THR A 13 -3.40 4.53 -6.97
C THR A 13 -3.27 6.03 -7.21
N VAL A 14 -3.45 6.81 -6.15
CA VAL A 14 -3.54 8.28 -6.17
C VAL A 14 -2.33 8.98 -5.57
N GLY A 15 -1.52 8.26 -4.79
CA GLY A 15 -0.41 8.82 -4.04
C GLY A 15 0.94 8.73 -4.73
N LEU A 16 1.99 8.93 -3.94
CA LEU A 16 3.39 8.85 -4.36
C LEU A 16 3.91 7.41 -4.46
N LYS A 17 3.09 6.42 -4.07
CA LYS A 17 3.47 4.99 -4.06
C LYS A 17 4.74 4.70 -3.25
N LEU A 18 5.03 5.50 -2.23
CA LEU A 18 6.15 5.22 -1.34
C LEU A 18 5.92 3.87 -0.64
N PRO A 19 6.97 3.07 -0.48
CA PRO A 19 6.84 1.78 0.17
C PRO A 19 6.53 1.97 1.66
N HIS A 20 5.35 1.54 2.11
CA HIS A 20 5.07 1.42 3.53
C HIS A 20 5.73 0.14 4.06
N ILE A 21 6.84 0.29 4.79
CA ILE A 21 7.69 -0.83 5.24
C ILE A 21 6.96 -1.80 6.18
N PRO A 22 6.20 -1.36 7.21
CA PRO A 22 5.59 -2.29 8.16
C PRO A 22 4.63 -3.33 7.53
N PRO A 23 3.69 -2.97 6.62
CA PRO A 23 2.90 -3.95 5.87
C PRO A 23 3.73 -4.93 5.05
N ARG A 24 4.85 -4.48 4.47
CA ARG A 24 5.74 -5.36 3.69
C ARG A 24 6.40 -6.39 4.58
N VAL A 25 6.86 -5.98 5.77
CA VAL A 25 7.43 -6.90 6.76
C VAL A 25 6.36 -7.86 7.26
N GLN A 26 5.17 -7.37 7.61
CA GLN A 26 4.05 -8.22 8.02
C GLN A 26 3.71 -9.25 6.94
N TYR A 27 3.60 -8.83 5.68
CA TYR A 27 3.38 -9.70 4.53
C TYR A 27 4.43 -10.80 4.42
N GLN A 28 5.72 -10.46 4.49
CA GLN A 28 6.81 -11.45 4.43
C GLN A 28 6.73 -12.47 5.58
N ARG A 29 6.41 -12.01 6.79
CA ARG A 29 6.28 -12.87 7.98
C ARG A 29 5.09 -13.82 7.86
N ILE A 30 3.93 -13.32 7.46
CA ILE A 30 2.73 -14.13 7.26
C ILE A 30 2.93 -15.10 6.09
N ARG A 31 3.62 -14.70 5.02
CA ARG A 31 4.01 -15.62 3.95
C ARG A 31 4.91 -16.75 4.44
N ARG A 32 5.83 -16.47 5.37
CA ARG A 32 6.66 -17.54 5.95
C ARG A 32 5.84 -18.49 6.82
N LEU A 33 4.87 -17.97 7.57
CA LEU A 33 3.90 -18.80 8.30
C LEU A 33 3.08 -19.66 7.34
N GLN A 34 2.56 -19.08 6.26
CA GLN A 34 1.80 -19.78 5.23
C GLN A 34 2.60 -20.94 4.62
N LEU A 35 3.88 -20.73 4.31
CA LEU A 35 4.77 -21.79 3.81
C LEU A 35 5.00 -22.90 4.84
N LEU A 36 5.03 -22.58 6.14
CA LEU A 36 5.20 -23.58 7.18
C LEU A 36 3.95 -24.47 7.33
N VAL A 37 2.75 -23.89 7.20
CA VAL A 37 1.49 -24.65 7.21
C VAL A 37 1.33 -25.47 5.93
N ARG A 38 1.74 -24.90 4.78
CA ARG A 38 1.70 -25.59 3.48
C ARG A 38 2.54 -26.86 3.46
N SER A 39 3.64 -26.91 4.20
CA SER A 39 4.53 -28.07 4.21
C SER A 39 4.00 -29.28 4.97
N ASP A 40 2.77 -29.24 5.52
CA ASP A 40 2.06 -30.46 5.95
C ASP A 40 1.43 -31.21 4.77
N HIS A 41 1.27 -30.55 3.62
CA HIS A 41 0.63 -31.08 2.42
C HIS A 41 1.62 -31.31 1.26
N GLU A 42 2.91 -31.11 1.50
CA GLU A 42 3.99 -31.25 0.51
C GLU A 42 5.09 -32.13 1.08
N ASP A 43 5.89 -32.75 0.20
CA ASP A 43 7.03 -33.57 0.61
C ASP A 43 7.94 -32.81 1.58
N SER A 44 8.26 -33.47 2.70
CA SER A 44 8.85 -32.86 3.89
C SER A 44 10.09 -32.01 3.60
N LEU A 45 9.93 -30.69 3.60
CA LEU A 45 11.04 -29.74 3.49
C LEU A 45 11.87 -29.74 4.79
N LEU A 46 13.17 -30.03 4.70
CA LEU A 46 14.10 -30.14 5.84
C LEU A 46 14.03 -28.96 6.82
N TRP A 47 13.76 -27.74 6.35
CA TRP A 47 13.71 -26.55 7.20
C TRP A 47 12.47 -26.50 8.11
N THR A 48 11.44 -27.31 7.85
CA THR A 48 10.11 -27.19 8.49
C THR A 48 9.97 -28.02 9.76
N PHE A 49 10.75 -29.09 9.89
CA PHE A 49 10.73 -30.01 11.03
C PHE A 49 10.93 -29.29 12.36
N LEU A 50 12.07 -28.61 12.52
CA LEU A 50 12.40 -27.92 13.77
C LEU A 50 11.38 -26.83 14.14
N PRO A 51 10.97 -25.91 13.23
CA PRO A 51 9.89 -24.97 13.53
C PRO A 51 8.60 -25.64 14.00
N LYS A 52 8.10 -26.67 13.31
CA LYS A 52 6.87 -27.37 13.70
C LYS A 52 6.97 -27.95 15.11
N GLN A 53 8.08 -28.63 15.42
CA GLN A 53 8.32 -29.18 16.76
C GLN A 53 8.37 -28.07 17.84
N LEU A 54 9.03 -26.94 17.56
CA LEU A 54 9.10 -25.81 18.50
C LEU A 54 7.73 -25.16 18.72
N TRP A 55 6.90 -25.07 17.68
CA TRP A 55 5.52 -24.58 17.78
C TRP A 55 4.64 -25.51 18.62
N GLN A 56 4.74 -26.83 18.41
CA GLN A 56 4.04 -27.83 19.23
C GLN A 56 4.48 -27.73 20.71
N ARG A 57 5.79 -27.72 20.98
CA ARG A 57 6.33 -27.58 22.35
C ARG A 57 5.95 -26.25 23.00
N CYS A 58 5.80 -25.18 22.22
CA CYS A 58 5.39 -23.88 22.71
C CYS A 58 3.93 -23.87 23.19
N MET A 59 3.06 -24.63 22.55
CA MET A 59 1.63 -24.64 22.86
C MET A 59 1.19 -25.79 23.75
N ALA A 60 2.01 -26.83 23.89
CA ALA A 60 1.67 -28.02 24.64
C ALA A 60 1.21 -27.68 26.08
N PRO A 61 0.10 -28.27 26.56
CA PRO A 61 -0.73 -29.28 25.90
C PRO A 61 -1.87 -28.69 25.04
N PHE A 62 -2.05 -27.37 25.03
CA PHE A 62 -3.23 -26.70 24.45
C PHE A 62 -3.30 -26.71 22.92
N ASN A 63 -2.35 -27.33 22.22
CA ASN A 63 -2.44 -27.58 20.80
C ASN A 63 -2.94 -28.99 20.53
N ARG A 64 -3.70 -29.14 19.46
CA ARG A 64 -4.08 -30.46 18.97
C ARG A 64 -3.04 -31.00 17.98
N PRO A 65 -2.84 -32.32 17.92
CA PRO A 65 -2.04 -32.94 16.85
C PRO A 65 -2.63 -32.60 15.48
N PHE A 66 -1.79 -32.31 14.49
CA PHE A 66 -2.19 -32.03 13.10
C PHE A 66 -3.02 -30.75 12.86
N TYR A 67 -3.33 -29.96 13.89
CA TYR A 67 -4.04 -28.68 13.75
C TYR A 67 -3.14 -27.47 14.03
N TRP A 68 -3.35 -26.40 13.26
CA TRP A 68 -2.67 -25.11 13.43
C TRP A 68 -3.46 -24.14 14.33
N ASP A 69 -3.65 -24.52 15.59
CA ASP A 69 -4.37 -23.70 16.58
C ASP A 69 -3.76 -22.29 16.77
N ILE A 70 -2.46 -22.11 16.47
CA ILE A 70 -1.77 -20.80 16.47
C ILE A 70 -2.46 -19.75 15.62
N LEU A 71 -3.19 -20.15 14.58
CA LEU A 71 -3.85 -19.22 13.67
C LEU A 71 -4.97 -18.46 14.40
N LEU A 72 -5.47 -19.04 15.49
CA LEU A 72 -6.59 -18.57 16.27
C LEU A 72 -6.22 -18.27 17.73
N TYR A 73 -4.95 -18.47 18.11
CA TYR A 73 -4.42 -18.09 19.41
C TYR A 73 -3.65 -16.77 19.33
N SER A 74 -3.62 -16.05 20.46
CA SER A 74 -2.79 -14.85 20.62
C SER A 74 -1.53 -15.16 21.45
N PRO A 75 -0.34 -14.67 21.05
CA PRO A 75 0.90 -14.88 21.80
C PRO A 75 0.90 -14.01 23.07
N ASN A 76 0.26 -14.50 24.15
CA ASN A 76 0.16 -13.77 25.40
C ASN A 76 1.41 -13.96 26.26
N PHE A 77 2.29 -12.94 26.29
CA PHE A 77 3.52 -12.93 27.08
C PHE A 77 3.32 -12.81 28.60
N ARG A 78 2.09 -12.54 29.05
CA ARG A 78 1.77 -12.34 30.47
C ARG A 78 1.39 -13.62 31.20
N THR A 79 1.22 -14.73 30.48
CA THR A 79 0.81 -16.02 31.06
C THR A 79 1.88 -17.08 30.80
N ARG A 80 1.94 -18.08 31.69
CA ARG A 80 2.80 -19.26 31.53
C ARG A 80 2.09 -20.42 30.80
N LEU A 81 0.91 -20.15 30.24
CA LEU A 81 0.11 -21.16 29.52
C LEU A 81 0.75 -21.54 28.17
N LEU A 82 1.54 -20.63 27.59
CA LEU A 82 2.35 -20.86 26.41
C LEU A 82 3.83 -20.78 26.78
N ASN A 83 4.63 -21.75 26.35
CA ASN A 83 6.08 -21.73 26.53
C ASN A 83 6.77 -20.95 25.40
N LEU A 84 6.51 -19.63 25.35
CA LEU A 84 7.03 -18.73 24.32
C LEU A 84 8.57 -18.66 24.28
N ALA A 85 9.26 -19.06 25.35
CA ALA A 85 10.72 -19.11 25.41
C ALA A 85 11.31 -20.11 24.41
N VAL A 86 10.61 -21.22 24.14
CA VAL A 86 11.02 -22.27 23.19
C VAL A 86 10.99 -21.78 21.74
N LEU A 87 10.13 -20.81 21.41
CA LEU A 87 10.07 -20.24 20.06
C LEU A 87 11.22 -19.25 19.83
N PRO A 88 12.03 -19.39 18.77
CA PRO A 88 13.01 -18.39 18.38
C PRO A 88 12.37 -17.02 18.17
N THR A 89 13.13 -15.94 18.41
CA THR A 89 12.66 -14.55 18.27
C THR A 89 12.00 -14.27 16.91
N PHE A 90 12.47 -14.92 15.85
CA PHE A 90 11.86 -14.87 14.53
C PHE A 90 10.40 -15.34 14.54
N TRP A 91 10.12 -16.55 15.03
CA TRP A 91 8.79 -17.15 15.02
C TRP A 91 7.83 -16.45 15.99
N ARG A 92 8.34 -15.98 17.14
CA ARG A 92 7.57 -15.08 18.02
C ARG A 92 7.11 -13.83 17.28
N LYS A 93 8.00 -13.17 16.55
CA LYS A 93 7.65 -11.98 15.74
C LYS A 93 6.65 -12.35 14.63
N VAL A 94 6.81 -13.50 13.97
CA VAL A 94 5.82 -14.00 12.99
C VAL A 94 4.44 -14.12 13.62
N TRP A 95 4.34 -14.74 14.80
CA TRP A 95 3.07 -14.86 15.52
C TRP A 95 2.46 -13.51 15.86
N MET A 96 3.25 -12.58 16.43
CA MET A 96 2.78 -11.24 16.76
C MET A 96 2.28 -10.48 15.53
N TRP A 97 2.93 -10.64 14.37
CA TRP A 97 2.49 -10.02 13.13
C TRP A 97 1.22 -10.65 12.57
N TRP A 98 1.04 -11.96 12.72
CA TRP A 98 -0.21 -12.64 12.40
C TRP A 98 -1.34 -12.19 13.33
N ASP A 99 -1.08 -12.10 14.63
CA ASP A 99 -2.07 -11.71 15.64
C ASP A 99 -2.64 -10.30 15.44
N LYS A 100 -1.82 -9.39 14.88
CA LYS A 100 -2.25 -8.03 14.49
C LYS A 100 -3.22 -7.98 13.31
N VAL A 101 -3.39 -9.07 12.56
CA VAL A 101 -4.38 -9.09 11.48
C VAL A 101 -5.78 -9.17 12.10
N PRO A 102 -6.70 -8.26 11.75
CA PRO A 102 -8.07 -8.31 12.26
C PRO A 102 -8.71 -9.67 12.00
N LEU A 103 -9.41 -10.20 13.00
CA LEU A 103 -10.04 -11.52 12.90
C LEU A 103 -11.06 -11.58 11.73
N THR A 104 -11.76 -10.49 11.44
CA THR A 104 -12.67 -10.38 10.29
C THR A 104 -11.98 -10.58 8.93
N LYS A 105 -10.65 -10.43 8.86
CA LYS A 105 -9.84 -10.73 7.66
C LYS A 105 -9.22 -12.12 7.71
N VAL A 106 -9.09 -12.71 8.91
CA VAL A 106 -8.55 -14.07 9.11
C VAL A 106 -9.65 -15.11 8.89
N CYS A 107 -10.86 -14.81 9.34
CA CYS A 107 -12.10 -15.58 9.17
C CYS A 107 -13.12 -14.68 8.45
N PRO A 108 -12.99 -14.52 7.11
CA PRO A 108 -13.87 -13.63 6.34
C PRO A 108 -15.29 -14.20 6.18
N ALA A 109 -15.45 -15.51 6.26
CA ALA A 109 -16.75 -16.18 6.28
C ALA A 109 -17.10 -16.62 7.71
N GLN A 110 -18.39 -16.72 8.01
CA GLN A 110 -18.86 -17.31 9.25
C GLN A 110 -18.45 -18.80 9.28
N PRO A 111 -17.77 -19.27 10.35
CA PRO A 111 -17.39 -20.66 10.45
C PRO A 111 -18.62 -21.59 10.46
N THR A 112 -18.50 -22.77 9.86
CA THR A 112 -19.58 -23.77 9.85
C THR A 112 -19.76 -24.40 11.24
N SER A 113 -20.89 -25.08 11.46
CA SER A 113 -21.16 -25.81 12.71
C SER A 113 -20.06 -26.82 13.05
N GLY A 114 -19.62 -27.60 12.06
CA GLY A 114 -18.50 -28.54 12.23
C GLY A 114 -17.17 -27.85 12.59
N GLN A 115 -16.89 -26.68 12.00
CA GLN A 115 -15.68 -25.91 12.32
C GLN A 115 -15.71 -25.38 13.75
N LEU A 116 -16.84 -24.83 14.20
CA LEU A 116 -16.98 -24.33 15.57
C LEU A 116 -16.90 -25.45 16.61
N LEU A 117 -17.54 -26.59 16.37
CA LEU A 117 -17.46 -27.75 17.27
C LEU A 117 -16.05 -28.32 17.39
N CYS A 118 -15.28 -28.27 16.30
CA CYS A 118 -13.90 -28.71 16.26
C CYS A 118 -12.89 -27.60 16.58
N MET A 119 -13.28 -26.38 16.94
CA MET A 119 -12.29 -25.37 17.35
C MET A 119 -11.83 -25.64 18.78
N SER A 120 -10.54 -25.43 19.04
CA SER A 120 -10.05 -25.51 20.42
C SER A 120 -10.66 -24.39 21.28
N VAL A 121 -11.11 -24.75 22.49
CA VAL A 121 -11.76 -23.82 23.43
C VAL A 121 -10.75 -23.02 24.28
N TRP A 122 -9.52 -23.51 24.42
CA TRP A 122 -8.64 -23.11 25.53
C TRP A 122 -8.03 -21.71 25.42
N LEU A 123 -7.31 -21.43 24.32
CA LEU A 123 -6.54 -20.20 24.12
C LEU A 123 -7.05 -19.35 22.96
N GLN A 124 -8.33 -19.51 22.65
CA GLN A 124 -9.01 -18.94 21.48
C GLN A 124 -9.13 -17.41 21.55
N LYS A 125 -9.01 -16.74 20.39
CA LYS A 125 -9.27 -15.29 20.24
C LYS A 125 -10.59 -14.97 19.52
N HIS A 126 -11.28 -16.00 19.01
CA HIS A 126 -12.59 -15.86 18.38
C HIS A 126 -13.66 -15.40 19.40
N PRO A 127 -14.45 -14.35 19.11
CA PRO A 127 -15.40 -13.76 20.06
C PRO A 127 -16.35 -14.75 20.72
N LEU A 128 -16.87 -15.74 19.98
CA LEU A 128 -17.79 -16.76 20.50
C LEU A 128 -17.19 -17.63 21.63
N PHE A 129 -15.87 -17.74 21.68
CA PHE A 129 -15.14 -18.56 22.66
C PHE A 129 -14.54 -17.73 23.80
N LEU A 130 -14.77 -16.42 23.81
CA LEU A 130 -14.33 -15.57 24.90
C LEU A 130 -15.36 -15.60 26.03
N VAL A 131 -14.87 -15.63 27.25
CA VAL A 131 -15.66 -15.68 28.48
C VAL A 131 -15.35 -14.47 29.37
N PRO A 132 -16.21 -14.14 30.34
CA PRO A 132 -15.93 -13.10 31.31
C PRO A 132 -14.62 -13.35 32.08
N GLY A 133 -13.71 -12.38 32.01
CA GLY A 133 -12.48 -12.33 32.81
C GLY A 133 -12.62 -11.35 33.99
N THR A 134 -11.49 -10.87 34.52
CA THR A 134 -11.54 -9.82 35.55
C THR A 134 -11.79 -8.44 34.99
N LYS A 135 -12.39 -7.55 35.79
CA LYS A 135 -12.54 -6.11 35.47
C LYS A 135 -13.29 -5.86 34.15
N ASN A 136 -14.39 -6.59 33.93
CA ASN A 136 -15.26 -6.49 32.74
C ASN A 136 -14.56 -6.71 31.38
N THR A 137 -13.39 -7.36 31.36
CA THR A 137 -12.75 -7.76 30.09
C THR A 137 -13.11 -9.19 29.72
N THR A 138 -13.32 -9.47 28.44
CA THR A 138 -13.43 -10.84 27.93
C THR A 138 -12.05 -11.47 27.71
N THR A 139 -11.92 -12.78 27.91
CA THR A 139 -10.67 -13.52 27.77
C THR A 139 -10.93 -14.98 27.37
N CYS A 140 -9.91 -15.71 26.93
CA CYS A 140 -10.05 -17.15 26.71
C CYS A 140 -10.21 -17.94 28.03
N ILE A 141 -10.85 -19.10 27.97
CA ILE A 141 -11.22 -19.89 29.14
C ILE A 141 -10.00 -20.30 29.98
N ALA A 142 -8.87 -20.64 29.36
CA ALA A 142 -7.65 -21.02 30.09
C ALA A 142 -7.06 -19.88 30.94
N ILE A 143 -7.33 -18.61 30.59
CA ILE A 143 -6.93 -17.45 31.38
C ILE A 143 -7.97 -17.12 32.46
N ALA A 144 -9.26 -17.33 32.16
CA ALA A 144 -10.33 -17.15 33.13
C ALA A 144 -10.22 -18.16 34.28
N LEU A 145 -9.84 -19.40 33.97
CA LEU A 145 -9.55 -20.46 34.93
C LEU A 145 -8.15 -20.26 35.55
N ARG A 146 -8.11 -19.54 36.67
CA ARG A 146 -6.85 -19.08 37.29
C ARG A 146 -6.23 -20.07 38.27
N THR A 147 -7.06 -20.81 38.97
CA THR A 147 -6.68 -21.86 39.93
C THR A 147 -6.56 -23.20 39.21
N HIS A 148 -5.93 -24.21 39.83
CA HIS A 148 -5.91 -25.59 39.33
C HIS A 148 -5.42 -25.77 37.87
N ARG A 149 -4.51 -24.88 37.41
CA ARG A 149 -3.96 -24.93 36.03
C ARG A 149 -3.31 -26.26 35.66
N PRO A 150 -2.53 -26.92 36.54
CA PRO A 150 -2.02 -28.26 36.31
C PRO A 150 -3.14 -29.27 35.99
N TRP A 151 -4.26 -29.21 36.70
CA TRP A 151 -5.41 -30.09 36.45
C TRP A 151 -6.06 -29.83 35.09
N TYR A 152 -6.31 -28.56 34.73
CA TYR A 152 -6.83 -28.24 33.39
C TYR A 152 -5.87 -28.67 32.28
N LYS A 153 -4.56 -28.54 32.50
CA LYS A 153 -3.54 -29.06 31.57
C LYS A 153 -3.66 -30.58 31.41
N HIS A 154 -3.89 -31.32 32.50
CA HIS A 154 -4.10 -32.76 32.45
C HIS A 154 -5.34 -33.15 31.64
N ILE A 155 -6.47 -32.44 31.81
CA ILE A 155 -7.68 -32.66 31.00
C ILE A 155 -7.38 -32.54 29.51
N VAL A 156 -6.61 -31.52 29.13
CA VAL A 156 -6.22 -31.31 27.74
C VAL A 156 -5.33 -32.45 27.24
N GLU A 157 -4.40 -32.93 28.05
CA GLU A 157 -3.55 -34.09 27.72
C GLU A 157 -4.37 -35.38 27.52
N ARG A 158 -5.57 -35.47 28.09
CA ARG A 158 -6.52 -36.58 27.90
C ARG A 158 -7.40 -36.44 26.65
N GLY A 159 -7.20 -35.39 25.86
CA GLY A 159 -7.86 -35.20 24.57
C GLY A 159 -9.04 -34.22 24.56
N PHE A 160 -9.34 -33.55 25.67
CA PHE A 160 -10.42 -32.56 25.75
C PHE A 160 -9.97 -31.20 25.23
N HIS A 161 -10.10 -30.97 23.93
CA HIS A 161 -9.61 -29.74 23.29
C HIS A 161 -10.75 -28.83 22.80
N SER A 162 -11.85 -29.40 22.36
CA SER A 162 -12.93 -28.76 21.61
C SER A 162 -14.29 -28.99 22.29
N LEU A 163 -15.32 -28.27 21.86
CA LEU A 163 -16.68 -28.49 22.38
C LEU A 163 -17.17 -29.91 22.11
N GLY A 164 -16.78 -30.49 20.96
CA GLY A 164 -17.15 -31.85 20.58
C GLY A 164 -16.68 -32.91 21.58
N ASP A 165 -15.55 -32.68 22.26
CA ASP A 165 -14.96 -33.64 23.18
C ASP A 165 -15.73 -33.75 24.51
N PHE A 166 -16.61 -32.80 24.80
CA PHE A 166 -17.43 -32.78 26.01
C PHE A 166 -18.88 -33.25 25.78
N LEU A 167 -19.25 -33.60 24.55
CA LEU A 167 -20.61 -34.06 24.25
C LEU A 167 -20.87 -35.44 24.87
N THR A 168 -22.13 -35.70 25.21
CA THR A 168 -22.56 -37.05 25.61
C THR A 168 -22.42 -38.05 24.46
N PRO A 169 -22.49 -39.36 24.70
CA PRO A 169 -22.48 -40.36 23.62
C PRO A 169 -23.62 -40.17 22.59
N SER A 170 -24.75 -39.61 23.02
CA SER A 170 -25.88 -39.24 22.15
C SER A 170 -25.69 -37.87 21.47
N ARG A 171 -24.52 -37.25 21.60
CA ARG A 171 -24.11 -35.96 21.03
C ARG A 171 -24.91 -34.75 21.53
N HIS A 172 -25.45 -34.81 22.74
CA HIS A 172 -26.08 -33.65 23.38
C HIS A 172 -25.06 -32.92 24.26
N TRP A 173 -25.33 -31.65 24.55
CA TRP A 173 -24.56 -30.97 25.60
C TRP A 173 -24.87 -31.60 26.96
N PRO A 174 -23.85 -31.99 27.74
CA PRO A 174 -24.09 -32.67 29.00
C PRO A 174 -24.76 -31.74 30.02
N THR A 175 -25.64 -32.31 30.84
CA THR A 175 -26.01 -31.73 32.13
C THR A 175 -24.79 -31.63 33.05
N TYR A 176 -24.88 -30.85 34.13
CA TYR A 176 -23.76 -30.74 35.07
C TYR A 176 -23.34 -32.10 35.65
N ALA A 177 -24.29 -32.99 35.95
CA ALA A 177 -24.00 -34.32 36.47
C ALA A 177 -23.26 -35.19 35.45
N GLU A 178 -23.71 -35.21 34.19
CA GLU A 178 -23.04 -35.93 33.10
C GLU A 178 -21.65 -35.37 32.83
N PHE A 179 -21.49 -34.04 32.85
CA PHE A 179 -20.21 -33.37 32.68
C PHE A 179 -19.22 -33.78 33.77
N VAL A 180 -19.66 -33.82 35.03
CA VAL A 180 -18.82 -34.29 36.15
C VAL A 180 -18.38 -35.73 35.90
N SER A 181 -19.29 -36.63 35.51
CA SER A 181 -18.95 -38.02 35.19
C SER A 181 -17.90 -38.13 34.07
N ILE A 182 -18.10 -37.41 32.96
CA ILE A 182 -17.17 -37.37 31.81
C ILE A 182 -15.77 -36.94 32.27
N VAL A 183 -15.68 -35.86 33.05
CA VAL A 183 -14.41 -35.27 33.47
C VAL A 183 -13.71 -36.13 34.53
N VAL A 184 -14.45 -36.69 35.48
CA VAL A 184 -13.90 -37.58 36.52
C VAL A 184 -13.33 -38.85 35.90
N GLU A 185 -14.07 -39.48 34.98
CA GLU A 185 -13.59 -40.65 34.25
C GLU A 185 -12.28 -40.36 33.50
N ALA A 186 -12.23 -39.23 32.81
CA ALA A 186 -11.04 -38.80 32.07
C ALA A 186 -9.83 -38.49 32.96
N THR A 187 -10.06 -38.07 34.22
CA THR A 187 -9.02 -37.60 35.14
C THR A 187 -8.75 -38.57 36.30
N PHE A 188 -9.29 -39.79 36.24
CA PHE A 188 -9.17 -40.81 37.29
C PHE A 188 -7.73 -41.12 37.73
N GLN A 189 -6.75 -40.91 36.85
CA GLN A 189 -5.32 -41.15 37.09
C GLN A 189 -4.54 -39.89 37.54
N TYR A 190 -5.22 -38.78 37.87
CA TYR A 190 -4.57 -37.55 38.30
C TYR A 190 -4.27 -37.58 39.80
N GLU A 191 -3.00 -37.42 40.18
CA GLU A 191 -2.56 -37.35 41.58
C GLU A 191 -3.08 -36.04 42.25
N LEU A 192 -3.66 -36.19 43.44
CA LEU A 192 -4.83 -35.43 43.92
C LEU A 192 -4.60 -34.01 44.48
N ASP A 193 -3.38 -33.49 44.55
CA ASP A 193 -3.12 -32.30 45.39
C ASP A 193 -3.64 -30.95 44.82
N ASP A 194 -3.96 -30.85 43.53
CA ASP A 194 -4.45 -29.61 42.88
C ASP A 194 -5.75 -29.78 42.08
N CYS A 195 -6.57 -30.78 42.43
CA CYS A 195 -7.88 -30.99 41.80
C CYS A 195 -8.92 -29.96 42.30
N PRO A 196 -9.74 -29.35 41.44
CA PRO A 196 -10.83 -28.47 41.88
C PRO A 196 -11.85 -29.22 42.74
N GLY A 197 -12.22 -28.65 43.89
CA GLY A 197 -13.30 -29.19 44.73
C GLY A 197 -14.71 -29.04 44.13
N SER A 198 -14.87 -28.19 43.12
CA SER A 198 -16.11 -28.05 42.33
C SER A 198 -15.77 -27.76 40.87
N PHE A 199 -16.45 -28.45 39.95
CA PHE A 199 -16.32 -28.22 38.50
C PHE A 199 -17.34 -27.22 37.96
N GLU A 200 -18.23 -26.70 38.81
CA GLU A 200 -19.28 -25.77 38.41
C GLU A 200 -18.75 -24.50 37.69
N PRO A 201 -17.67 -23.84 38.14
CA PRO A 201 -17.11 -22.70 37.42
C PRO A 201 -16.64 -23.07 36.01
N PHE A 202 -16.01 -24.25 35.87
CA PHE A 202 -15.53 -24.73 34.58
C PHE A 202 -16.70 -25.06 33.64
N TYR A 203 -17.69 -25.81 34.14
CA TYR A 203 -18.90 -26.15 33.41
C TYR A 203 -19.65 -24.89 32.95
N LYS A 204 -19.84 -23.89 33.81
CA LYS A 204 -20.54 -22.64 33.45
C LYS A 204 -19.83 -21.89 32.33
N LEU A 205 -18.51 -21.73 32.40
CA LEU A 205 -17.75 -21.02 31.37
C LEU A 205 -17.75 -21.78 30.03
N LEU A 206 -17.61 -23.10 30.08
CA LEU A 206 -17.63 -23.93 28.88
C LEU A 206 -19.03 -23.98 28.25
N THR A 207 -20.08 -24.08 29.07
CA THR A 207 -21.47 -24.03 28.64
C THR A 207 -21.84 -22.68 28.03
N LEU A 208 -21.29 -21.58 28.56
CA LEU A 208 -21.44 -20.25 27.96
C LEU A 208 -20.86 -20.21 26.54
N ILE A 209 -19.66 -20.76 26.33
CA ILE A 209 -19.05 -20.86 24.99
C ILE A 209 -19.96 -21.68 24.07
N ALA A 210 -20.48 -22.81 24.56
CA ALA A 210 -21.35 -23.68 23.78
C ALA A 210 -22.65 -22.97 23.38
N TYR A 211 -23.32 -22.28 24.32
CA TYR A 211 -24.51 -21.45 24.03
C TYR A 211 -24.22 -20.34 23.03
N ASN A 212 -23.10 -19.63 23.16
CA ASN A 212 -22.71 -18.61 22.16
C ASN A 212 -22.55 -19.21 20.76
N VAL A 213 -22.02 -20.43 20.65
CA VAL A 213 -21.86 -21.13 19.37
C VAL A 213 -23.21 -21.56 18.79
N TRP A 214 -24.11 -22.13 19.59
CA TRP A 214 -25.44 -22.52 19.10
C TRP A 214 -26.29 -21.33 18.70
N ASP A 215 -26.30 -20.28 19.51
CA ASP A 215 -27.05 -19.06 19.23
C ASP A 215 -26.53 -18.40 17.93
N ALA A 216 -25.22 -18.47 17.66
CA ALA A 216 -24.64 -17.98 16.41
C ALA A 216 -24.96 -18.85 15.18
N LEU A 217 -25.38 -20.10 15.39
CA LEU A 217 -25.72 -21.08 14.34
C LEU A 217 -27.23 -21.29 14.18
N ASP A 218 -28.05 -20.54 14.93
CA ASP A 218 -29.51 -20.75 15.03
C ASP A 218 -29.90 -22.20 15.35
N MET A 219 -29.10 -22.87 16.17
CA MET A 219 -29.32 -24.27 16.56
C MET A 219 -30.12 -24.35 17.87
N SER A 220 -31.07 -25.30 17.94
CA SER A 220 -31.73 -25.61 19.20
C SER A 220 -30.74 -26.22 20.20
N ARG A 221 -30.87 -25.83 21.47
CA ARG A 221 -30.04 -26.32 22.57
C ARG A 221 -30.37 -27.77 22.98
N THR A 222 -31.51 -28.28 22.54
CA THR A 222 -31.99 -29.63 22.83
C THR A 222 -31.62 -30.66 21.76
N ASP A 223 -31.19 -30.21 20.58
CA ASP A 223 -30.97 -31.10 19.46
C ASP A 223 -29.59 -31.76 19.55
N ALA A 224 -29.48 -32.97 19.01
CA ALA A 224 -28.20 -33.66 18.91
C ALA A 224 -27.27 -32.88 17.96
N MET A 225 -26.02 -32.73 18.36
CA MET A 225 -25.04 -31.98 17.58
C MET A 225 -24.64 -32.71 16.30
N PRO A 226 -24.50 -32.01 15.16
CA PRO A 226 -24.12 -32.64 13.90
C PRO A 226 -22.75 -33.27 14.02
N THR A 227 -22.56 -34.42 13.38
CA THR A 227 -21.24 -35.04 13.27
C THR A 227 -20.33 -34.10 12.51
N ALA A 228 -19.27 -33.64 13.20
CA ALA A 228 -18.22 -32.90 12.54
C ALA A 228 -17.55 -33.86 11.54
N VAL A 229 -17.88 -33.72 10.26
CA VAL A 229 -17.03 -34.25 9.19
C VAL A 229 -15.64 -33.68 9.46
N LEU A 230 -14.61 -34.52 9.47
CA LEU A 230 -13.20 -34.11 9.63
C LEU A 230 -12.96 -32.92 8.73
N ALA A 231 -13.04 -31.72 9.31
CA ALA A 231 -12.99 -30.52 8.51
C ALA A 231 -11.54 -30.38 8.10
N GLU A 232 -11.22 -30.75 6.87
CA GLU A 232 -9.98 -30.35 6.20
C GLU A 232 -9.77 -28.82 6.28
N TYR A 233 -10.86 -28.09 6.54
CA TYR A 233 -10.91 -26.64 6.57
C TYR A 233 -10.97 -26.13 8.01
N LEU A 234 -9.83 -25.71 8.55
CA LEU A 234 -9.76 -24.78 9.68
C LEU A 234 -10.62 -23.53 9.41
N PRO A 235 -11.10 -22.82 10.44
CA PRO A 235 -11.94 -21.61 10.30
C PRO A 235 -11.27 -20.47 9.52
N THR A 236 -9.95 -20.56 9.33
CA THR A 236 -9.16 -19.66 8.50
C THR A 236 -9.24 -20.07 7.02
N SER A 237 -10.46 -20.12 6.49
CA SER A 237 -10.75 -20.38 5.08
C SER A 237 -11.31 -19.13 4.40
N LEU A 238 -10.86 -18.87 3.18
CA LEU A 238 -11.37 -17.82 2.31
C LEU A 238 -12.26 -18.45 1.23
N THR A 239 -13.45 -17.92 0.99
CA THR A 239 -14.26 -18.36 -0.16
C THR A 239 -13.72 -17.76 -1.45
N MET A 240 -13.27 -18.59 -2.38
CA MET A 240 -12.82 -18.18 -3.72
C MET A 240 -13.61 -18.94 -4.78
N ASN A 241 -14.32 -18.21 -5.66
CA ASN A 241 -15.19 -18.80 -6.69
C ASN A 241 -16.17 -19.85 -6.13
N GLY A 242 -16.71 -19.60 -4.92
CA GLY A 242 -17.60 -20.54 -4.22
C GLY A 242 -16.91 -21.68 -3.47
N VAL A 243 -15.58 -21.82 -3.60
CA VAL A 243 -14.80 -22.90 -2.97
C VAL A 243 -14.07 -22.41 -1.71
N PRO A 244 -14.22 -23.10 -0.57
CA PRO A 244 -13.41 -22.84 0.63
C PRO A 244 -11.92 -23.08 0.36
N THR A 245 -11.12 -22.03 0.48
CA THR A 245 -9.67 -22.06 0.27
C THR A 245 -8.96 -21.93 1.63
N PRO A 246 -8.24 -22.94 2.12
CA PRO A 246 -7.55 -22.90 3.41
C PRO A 246 -6.37 -21.91 3.38
N PHE A 247 -5.95 -21.47 4.57
CA PHE A 247 -4.87 -20.50 4.75
C PHE A 247 -3.60 -20.80 3.93
N HIS A 248 -3.16 -22.06 3.87
CA HIS A 248 -1.95 -22.43 3.13
C HIS A 248 -2.04 -22.20 1.61
N LEU A 249 -3.26 -22.11 1.05
CA LEU A 249 -3.53 -21.85 -0.37
C LEU A 249 -3.94 -20.40 -0.68
N TRP A 250 -4.02 -19.51 0.32
CA TRP A 250 -4.43 -18.13 0.07
C TRP A 250 -3.56 -17.43 -0.98
N PRO A 251 -4.17 -16.71 -1.95
CA PRO A 251 -3.43 -16.00 -2.98
C PRO A 251 -2.51 -14.93 -2.40
N HIS A 252 -1.38 -14.72 -3.09
CA HIS A 252 -0.44 -13.65 -2.74
C HIS A 252 -1.11 -12.27 -2.66
N GLY A 253 -2.04 -11.97 -3.57
CA GLY A 253 -2.78 -10.72 -3.61
C GLY A 253 -3.64 -10.52 -2.36
N TYR A 254 -4.33 -11.58 -1.92
CA TYR A 254 -5.16 -11.55 -0.71
C TYR A 254 -4.31 -11.35 0.55
N VAL A 255 -3.25 -12.15 0.73
CA VAL A 255 -2.34 -12.01 1.89
C VAL A 255 -1.72 -10.61 1.93
N ARG A 256 -1.37 -10.04 0.78
CA ARG A 256 -0.85 -8.66 0.71
C ARG A 256 -1.90 -7.64 1.14
N SER A 257 -3.16 -7.83 0.77
CA SER A 257 -4.26 -6.91 1.11
C SER A 257 -4.59 -6.90 2.60
N ILE A 258 -4.60 -8.05 3.27
CA ILE A 258 -4.91 -8.13 4.70
C ILE A 258 -3.80 -7.53 5.57
N CYS A 259 -2.56 -7.58 5.10
CA CYS A 259 -1.40 -6.94 5.73
C CYS A 259 -1.33 -5.42 5.47
N PHE A 260 -2.11 -4.89 4.53
CA PHE A 260 -2.02 -3.47 4.20
C PHE A 260 -2.76 -2.62 5.25
N HIS A 261 -1.98 -1.83 6.00
CA HIS A 261 -2.47 -0.95 7.05
C HIS A 261 -1.78 0.44 7.02
N ALA A 262 -1.53 0.95 5.80
CA ALA A 262 -1.03 2.32 5.67
C ALA A 262 -2.08 3.32 6.18
N PRO A 263 -1.66 4.46 6.76
CA PRO A 263 -2.57 5.52 7.17
C PRO A 263 -3.55 5.90 6.05
N SER A 264 -4.82 6.12 6.40
CA SER A 264 -5.80 6.66 5.46
C SER A 264 -5.51 8.14 5.18
N MET A 265 -6.01 8.66 4.07
CA MET A 265 -5.94 10.10 3.78
C MET A 265 -6.90 10.84 4.71
N SER A 266 -6.38 11.76 5.53
CA SER A 266 -7.18 12.62 6.41
C SER A 266 -7.28 14.07 5.94
N LYS A 267 -6.52 14.43 4.91
CA LYS A 267 -6.58 15.75 4.26
C LYS A 267 -7.10 15.59 2.82
N PRO A 268 -7.76 16.62 2.26
CA PRO A 268 -8.11 16.64 0.85
C PRO A 268 -6.90 16.39 -0.04
N HIS A 269 -7.11 15.67 -1.14
CA HIS A 269 -6.05 15.37 -2.09
C HIS A 269 -5.57 16.66 -2.79
N PRO A 270 -4.25 16.88 -3.02
CA PRO A 270 -3.74 18.13 -3.61
C PRO A 270 -4.29 18.45 -5.01
N LEU A 271 -4.62 17.41 -5.78
CA LEU A 271 -5.22 17.50 -7.13
C LEU A 271 -6.75 17.70 -7.15
N LEU A 272 -7.39 17.89 -5.99
CA LEU A 272 -8.81 18.22 -5.91
C LEU A 272 -9.06 19.55 -6.65
N SER A 273 -10.09 19.58 -7.49
CA SER A 273 -10.48 20.77 -8.26
C SER A 273 -12.00 20.83 -8.43
N SER A 274 -12.51 21.90 -9.04
CA SER A 274 -13.93 22.01 -9.41
C SER A 274 -14.39 20.88 -10.34
N SER A 275 -13.51 20.38 -11.22
CA SER A 275 -13.76 19.27 -12.14
C SER A 275 -13.49 17.88 -11.55
N ARG A 276 -12.73 17.79 -10.44
CA ARG A 276 -12.32 16.53 -9.79
C ARG A 276 -12.61 16.59 -8.29
N LYS A 277 -13.84 16.21 -7.93
CA LYS A 277 -14.36 16.25 -6.56
C LYS A 277 -14.17 14.93 -5.81
N THR A 278 -14.04 13.81 -6.52
CA THR A 278 -13.97 12.47 -5.92
C THR A 278 -12.64 11.78 -6.16
N LEU A 279 -12.29 10.82 -5.28
CA LEU A 279 -11.05 10.07 -5.41
C LEU A 279 -10.95 9.25 -6.71
N PRO A 280 -12.02 8.60 -7.20
CA PRO A 280 -12.00 7.93 -8.52
C PRO A 280 -11.73 8.89 -9.68
N GLN A 281 -12.27 10.12 -9.65
CA GLN A 281 -12.00 11.14 -10.67
C GLN A 281 -10.52 11.55 -10.66
N ILE A 282 -9.94 11.72 -9.47
CA ILE A 282 -8.50 12.00 -9.31
C ILE A 282 -7.67 10.83 -9.83
N GLN A 283 -8.03 9.59 -9.50
CA GLN A 283 -7.34 8.40 -10.00
C GLN A 283 -7.38 8.32 -11.53
N ARG A 284 -8.53 8.63 -12.15
CA ARG A 284 -8.68 8.69 -13.61
C ARG A 284 -7.78 9.76 -14.20
N TYR A 285 -7.79 10.97 -13.65
CA TYR A 285 -6.92 12.07 -14.10
C TYR A 285 -5.43 11.71 -13.99
N ILE A 286 -4.99 11.15 -12.86
CA ILE A 286 -3.60 10.73 -12.67
C ILE A 286 -3.19 9.71 -13.73
N ARG A 287 -4.06 8.72 -14.00
CA ARG A 287 -3.78 7.62 -14.92
C ARG A 287 -3.77 8.05 -16.38
N HIS A 288 -4.77 8.83 -16.80
CA HIS A 288 -5.03 9.09 -18.22
C HIS A 288 -4.54 10.44 -18.72
N THR A 289 -4.26 11.40 -17.82
CA THR A 289 -3.82 12.74 -18.21
C THR A 289 -2.46 13.05 -17.61
N LEU A 290 -2.35 13.05 -16.28
CA LEU A 290 -1.16 13.57 -15.62
C LEU A 290 0.10 12.76 -15.89
N ARG A 291 0.06 11.44 -15.67
CA ARG A 291 1.23 10.57 -15.88
C ARG A 291 1.69 10.53 -17.34
N PRO A 292 0.79 10.34 -18.34
CA PRO A 292 1.19 10.39 -19.74
C PRO A 292 1.87 11.70 -20.12
N LEU A 293 1.34 12.84 -19.66
CA LEU A 293 1.92 14.15 -19.98
C LEU A 293 3.28 14.38 -19.30
N LEU A 294 3.38 14.07 -18.00
CA LEU A 294 4.65 14.23 -17.27
C LEU A 294 5.71 13.17 -17.62
N ALA A 295 5.37 12.14 -18.40
CA ALA A 295 6.35 11.21 -18.97
C ALA A 295 7.07 11.78 -20.21
N ILE A 296 6.52 12.82 -20.85
CA ILE A 296 7.11 13.45 -22.04
C ILE A 296 8.44 14.16 -21.69
N PRO A 297 8.51 15.06 -20.69
CA PRO A 297 9.79 15.63 -20.27
C PRO A 297 10.70 14.59 -19.62
N PRO A 298 12.04 14.75 -19.70
CA PRO A 298 12.94 13.88 -18.95
C PRO A 298 12.62 13.95 -17.43
N PRO A 299 12.82 12.87 -16.67
CA PRO A 299 12.36 12.77 -15.28
C PRO A 299 12.80 13.94 -14.38
N ILE A 300 14.00 14.48 -14.58
CA ILE A 300 14.51 15.61 -13.79
C ILE A 300 13.73 16.92 -13.99
N TYR A 301 13.13 17.13 -15.17
CA TYR A 301 12.29 18.29 -15.45
C TYR A 301 10.86 18.06 -14.98
N ALA A 302 10.37 16.81 -15.12
CA ALA A 302 9.06 16.41 -14.61
C ALA A 302 8.97 16.46 -13.08
N ASP A 303 10.07 16.18 -12.37
CA ASP A 303 10.12 16.09 -10.90
C ASP A 303 9.68 17.39 -10.21
N VAL A 304 10.17 18.55 -10.66
CA VAL A 304 9.78 19.84 -10.06
C VAL A 304 8.29 20.07 -10.20
N TRP A 305 7.72 19.82 -11.38
CA TRP A 305 6.28 19.97 -11.61
C TRP A 305 5.47 18.95 -10.82
N TRP A 306 5.92 17.70 -10.74
CA TRP A 306 5.32 16.68 -9.88
C TRP A 306 5.28 17.14 -8.42
N ARG A 307 6.36 17.74 -7.92
CA ARG A 307 6.42 18.28 -6.57
C ARG A 307 5.46 19.46 -6.37
N VAL A 308 5.32 20.36 -7.33
CA VAL A 308 4.31 21.44 -7.28
C VAL A 308 2.91 20.86 -7.12
N LEU A 309 2.55 19.87 -7.95
CA LEU A 309 1.22 19.26 -7.93
C LEU A 309 0.87 18.56 -6.62
N PHE A 310 1.87 17.99 -5.95
CA PHE A 310 1.73 17.34 -4.65
C PHE A 310 2.07 18.27 -3.47
N ARG A 311 2.30 19.56 -3.71
CA ARG A 311 2.66 20.60 -2.72
C ARG A 311 3.90 20.24 -1.91
N MET A 312 4.90 19.69 -2.58
CA MET A 312 6.12 19.13 -1.99
C MET A 312 7.34 20.05 -2.06
N LEU A 313 7.29 21.19 -2.76
CA LEU A 313 8.48 22.05 -2.86
C LEU A 313 8.77 22.75 -1.53
N PRO A 314 10.04 22.82 -1.08
CA PRO A 314 10.41 23.46 0.17
C PRO A 314 10.51 24.99 0.04
N THR A 315 9.36 25.66 -0.01
CA THR A 315 9.28 27.13 -0.01
C THR A 315 9.34 27.72 1.41
N ASN A 316 9.66 29.01 1.52
CA ASN A 316 9.84 29.72 2.78
C ASN A 316 8.54 29.77 3.61
N TYR A 317 7.37 29.81 2.97
CA TYR A 317 6.07 29.68 3.65
C TYR A 317 5.97 28.46 4.58
N LYS A 318 6.66 27.34 4.27
CA LYS A 318 6.64 26.13 5.10
C LYS A 318 7.40 26.27 6.43
N TYR A 319 8.14 27.36 6.61
CA TYR A 319 8.93 27.68 7.80
C TYR A 319 8.26 28.73 8.68
N PHE A 320 6.94 28.94 8.56
CA PHE A 320 6.18 29.90 9.39
C PHE A 320 6.42 29.73 10.90
N PHE A 321 6.66 28.50 11.37
CA PHE A 321 6.93 28.21 12.78
C PHE A 321 8.24 28.82 13.31
N LEU A 322 9.11 29.34 12.43
CA LEU A 322 10.35 30.03 12.79
C LEU A 322 10.19 31.56 12.78
N GLN A 323 9.00 32.11 12.52
CA GLN A 323 8.78 33.55 12.41
C GLN A 323 9.13 34.33 13.68
N THR A 324 8.98 33.73 14.85
CA THR A 324 9.33 34.37 16.13
C THR A 324 10.82 34.67 16.24
N THR A 325 11.68 33.82 15.69
CA THR A 325 13.14 33.99 15.71
C THR A 325 13.65 34.73 14.46
N ASN A 326 12.98 34.57 13.33
CA ASN A 326 13.29 35.28 12.09
C ASN A 326 11.99 35.79 11.45
N PRO A 327 11.62 37.07 11.66
CA PRO A 327 10.37 37.63 11.14
C PRO A 327 10.23 37.54 9.61
N ARG A 328 11.36 37.56 8.90
CA ARG A 328 11.43 37.53 7.43
C ARG A 328 11.55 36.11 6.86
N ILE A 329 11.48 35.07 7.69
CA ILE A 329 11.74 33.68 7.28
C ILE A 329 10.79 33.18 6.19
N MET A 330 9.63 33.81 6.01
CA MET A 330 8.63 33.45 4.98
C MET A 330 8.74 34.29 3.70
N GLU A 331 9.54 35.36 3.70
CA GLU A 331 9.68 36.24 2.54
C GLU A 331 10.33 35.50 1.36
N CYS A 332 10.14 36.02 0.15
CA CYS A 332 10.72 35.48 -1.06
C CYS A 332 12.25 35.45 -0.97
N SER A 333 12.86 34.39 -1.50
CA SER A 333 14.33 34.26 -1.49
C SER A 333 15.05 35.23 -2.42
N TYR A 334 14.33 35.96 -3.28
CA TYR A 334 14.94 36.96 -4.15
C TYR A 334 15.09 38.29 -3.40
N PRO A 335 16.28 38.91 -3.41
CA PRO A 335 16.52 40.22 -2.80
C PRO A 335 15.50 41.27 -3.26
N GLY A 336 15.00 42.09 -2.33
CA GLY A 336 14.05 43.15 -2.63
C GLY A 336 12.59 42.69 -2.86
N CYS A 337 12.29 41.39 -2.69
CA CYS A 337 10.92 40.89 -2.73
C CYS A 337 10.46 40.44 -1.33
N SER A 338 9.54 41.18 -0.72
CA SER A 338 8.99 40.88 0.62
C SER A 338 7.71 40.02 0.60
N ALA A 339 7.28 39.56 -0.57
CA ALA A 339 6.10 38.71 -0.70
C ALA A 339 6.33 37.34 -0.04
N VAL A 340 5.26 36.71 0.45
CA VAL A 340 5.32 35.36 1.03
C VAL A 340 5.72 34.35 -0.04
N GLU A 341 6.75 33.56 0.24
CA GLU A 341 7.27 32.58 -0.70
C GLU A 341 6.39 31.32 -0.77
N THR A 342 5.40 31.35 -1.65
CA THR A 342 4.61 30.20 -2.05
C THR A 342 5.16 29.56 -3.33
N GLU A 343 4.77 28.31 -3.63
CA GLU A 343 5.15 27.64 -4.89
C GLU A 343 4.74 28.48 -6.12
N GLN A 344 3.56 29.09 -6.07
CA GLN A 344 3.06 30.01 -7.09
C GLN A 344 3.93 31.25 -7.21
N HIS A 345 4.31 31.86 -6.10
CA HIS A 345 5.08 33.09 -6.12
C HIS A 345 6.44 32.90 -6.80
N ILE A 346 7.23 31.92 -6.35
CA ILE A 346 8.60 31.74 -6.87
C ILE A 346 8.65 31.17 -8.29
N LEU A 347 7.62 30.46 -8.74
CA LEU A 347 7.60 29.86 -10.07
C LEU A 347 6.77 30.67 -11.06
N PHE A 348 6.00 31.66 -10.63
CA PHE A 348 5.08 32.39 -11.50
C PHE A 348 4.93 33.87 -11.12
N ASP A 349 4.41 34.22 -9.94
CA ASP A 349 3.98 35.61 -9.66
C ASP A 349 5.11 36.60 -9.38
N CYS A 350 6.29 36.15 -8.97
CA CYS A 350 7.39 37.04 -8.60
C CYS A 350 7.79 37.97 -9.77
N HIS A 351 8.08 39.24 -9.49
CA HIS A 351 8.41 40.24 -10.52
C HIS A 351 9.71 39.93 -11.25
N TYR A 352 10.65 39.18 -10.65
CA TYR A 352 11.83 38.68 -11.36
C TYR A 352 11.53 37.53 -12.34
N VAL A 353 10.41 36.84 -12.14
CA VAL A 353 10.01 35.64 -12.89
C VAL A 353 8.98 35.96 -13.99
N GLN A 354 8.08 36.92 -13.73
CA GLN A 354 7.04 37.37 -14.66
C GLN A 354 7.55 37.77 -16.07
N PRO A 355 8.68 38.47 -16.24
CA PRO A 355 9.19 38.81 -17.56
C PRO A 355 9.53 37.58 -18.42
N ILE A 356 10.01 36.51 -17.79
CA ILE A 356 10.36 35.24 -18.46
C ILE A 356 9.08 34.58 -18.98
N TRP A 357 8.06 34.45 -18.13
CA TRP A 357 6.75 33.91 -18.57
C TRP A 357 6.09 34.79 -19.62
N SER A 358 6.23 36.11 -19.54
CA SER A 358 5.61 37.06 -20.49
C SER A 358 6.20 36.95 -21.89
N MET A 359 7.49 36.61 -22.01
CA MET A 359 8.10 36.28 -23.29
C MET A 359 7.48 35.02 -23.90
N HIS A 360 7.44 33.91 -23.14
CA HIS A 360 6.88 32.65 -23.61
C HIS A 360 5.37 32.76 -23.89
N ARG A 361 4.62 33.50 -23.05
CA ARG A 361 3.18 33.75 -23.27
C ARG A 361 2.90 34.45 -24.58
N ARG A 362 3.72 35.44 -24.95
CA ARG A 362 3.58 36.14 -26.24
C ARG A 362 3.91 35.25 -27.42
N ALA A 363 4.96 34.42 -27.34
CA ALA A 363 5.30 33.48 -28.40
C ALA A 363 4.19 32.43 -28.64
N TRP A 364 3.53 31.96 -27.58
CA TRP A 364 2.53 30.89 -27.66
C TRP A 364 1.09 31.37 -27.82
N SER A 365 0.85 32.69 -27.88
CA SER A 365 -0.51 33.24 -28.01
C SER A 365 -1.19 32.79 -29.30
N ILE A 366 -0.42 32.49 -30.36
CA ILE A 366 -0.90 31.96 -31.64
C ILE A 366 -1.67 30.63 -31.52
N PHE A 367 -1.43 29.88 -30.45
CA PHE A 367 -2.10 28.61 -30.16
C PHE A 367 -3.22 28.75 -29.11
N GLY A 368 -3.59 29.97 -28.71
CA GLY A 368 -4.54 30.21 -27.63
C GLY A 368 -4.07 29.70 -26.26
N ARG A 369 -2.76 29.47 -26.09
CA ARG A 369 -2.19 28.92 -24.85
C ARG A 369 -1.91 30.02 -23.84
N HIS A 370 -2.60 29.96 -22.71
CA HIS A 370 -2.33 30.82 -21.58
C HIS A 370 -1.45 30.12 -20.54
N PHE A 371 -0.26 30.66 -20.30
CA PHE A 371 0.55 30.30 -19.13
C PHE A 371 -0.08 30.95 -17.90
N THR A 372 -0.81 30.17 -17.12
CA THR A 372 -1.44 30.59 -15.87
C THR A 372 -1.09 29.57 -14.79
N TRP A 373 -1.07 29.99 -13.53
CA TRP A 373 -0.88 29.04 -12.44
C TRP A 373 -1.94 27.92 -12.46
N LYS A 374 -3.19 28.27 -12.81
CA LYS A 374 -4.28 27.30 -12.94
C LYS A 374 -4.01 26.23 -14.00
N SER A 375 -3.45 26.58 -15.15
CA SER A 375 -3.11 25.61 -16.21
C SER A 375 -1.92 24.72 -15.82
N PHE A 376 -1.03 25.18 -14.93
CA PHE A 376 0.03 24.31 -14.38
C PHE A 376 -0.51 23.28 -13.39
N LEU A 377 -1.57 23.61 -12.65
CA LEU A 377 -2.22 22.69 -11.71
C LEU A 377 -3.26 21.76 -12.38
N ASN A 378 -3.78 22.14 -13.55
CA ASN A 378 -4.84 21.42 -14.28
C ASN A 378 -4.45 21.25 -15.75
N MET A 379 -3.93 20.07 -16.09
CA MET A 379 -3.44 19.78 -17.45
C MET A 379 -4.54 19.26 -18.40
N ASP A 380 -5.77 19.16 -17.92
CA ASP A 380 -6.95 18.72 -18.69
C ASP A 380 -7.69 19.89 -19.36
N ASP A 381 -7.50 21.12 -18.89
CA ASP A 381 -8.18 22.32 -19.39
C ASP A 381 -7.45 22.90 -20.61
N ILE A 382 -7.67 22.28 -21.77
CA ILE A 382 -6.93 22.59 -22.99
C ILE A 382 -7.87 22.86 -24.16
N SER A 383 -7.94 24.14 -24.51
CA SER A 383 -8.49 24.67 -25.76
C SER A 383 -7.36 25.09 -26.69
N VAL A 384 -7.54 24.85 -27.99
CA VAL A 384 -6.72 25.42 -29.07
C VAL A 384 -7.67 26.04 -30.10
N PRO A 385 -7.28 27.12 -30.79
CA PRO A 385 -8.07 27.67 -31.89
C PRO A 385 -8.36 26.62 -32.97
N SER A 386 -9.48 26.77 -33.67
CA SER A 386 -9.95 25.80 -34.68
C SER A 386 -8.89 25.45 -35.73
N GLN A 387 -8.09 26.43 -36.15
CA GLN A 387 -6.99 26.27 -37.10
C GLN A 387 -5.88 25.30 -36.66
N TRP A 388 -5.76 25.03 -35.35
CA TRP A 388 -4.74 24.17 -34.75
C TRP A 388 -5.30 22.85 -34.23
N THR A 389 -6.55 22.51 -34.57
CA THR A 389 -7.24 21.32 -34.03
C THR A 389 -6.48 20.04 -34.33
N HIS A 390 -5.94 19.90 -35.55
CA HIS A 390 -5.16 18.73 -35.97
C HIS A 390 -3.84 18.58 -35.19
N GLN A 391 -3.23 19.69 -34.77
CA GLN A 391 -1.96 19.71 -34.03
C GLN A 391 -2.16 19.81 -32.50
N LYS A 392 -3.40 19.74 -31.99
CA LYS A 392 -3.72 19.93 -30.55
C LYS A 392 -2.82 19.11 -29.63
N THR A 393 -2.65 17.82 -29.93
CA THR A 393 -1.84 16.89 -29.13
C THR A 393 -0.38 17.31 -29.10
N VAL A 394 0.19 17.64 -30.25
CA VAL A 394 1.60 18.07 -30.36
C VAL A 394 1.83 19.41 -29.66
N ILE A 395 0.93 20.37 -29.83
CA ILE A 395 0.98 21.65 -29.10
C ILE A 395 0.98 21.40 -27.59
N GLN A 396 0.14 20.48 -27.10
CA GLN A 396 0.11 20.11 -25.69
C GLN A 396 1.44 19.49 -25.23
N GLN A 397 1.99 18.57 -26.00
CA GLN A 397 3.26 17.91 -25.65
C GLN A 397 4.42 18.91 -25.59
N LEU A 398 4.55 19.77 -26.62
CA LEU A 398 5.57 20.81 -26.66
C LEU A 398 5.42 21.85 -25.55
N TRP A 399 4.17 22.21 -25.21
CA TRP A 399 3.87 23.11 -24.11
C TRP A 399 4.26 22.51 -22.75
N VAL A 400 3.92 21.23 -22.51
CA VAL A 400 4.32 20.51 -21.29
C VAL A 400 5.83 20.44 -21.19
N LEU A 401 6.54 20.15 -22.28
CA LEU A 401 8.01 20.18 -22.30
C LEU A 401 8.55 21.55 -21.86
N LEU A 402 8.03 22.64 -22.44
CA LEU A 402 8.49 23.98 -22.12
C LEU A 402 8.23 24.36 -20.66
N VAL A 403 7.02 24.10 -20.16
CA VAL A 403 6.66 24.41 -18.77
C VAL A 403 7.50 23.60 -17.78
N ALA A 404 7.74 22.32 -18.04
CA ALA A 404 8.58 21.48 -17.20
C ALA A 404 10.02 21.98 -17.14
N VAL A 405 10.59 22.35 -18.30
CA VAL A 405 11.93 22.94 -18.37
C VAL A 405 11.97 24.26 -17.60
N LEU A 406 11.02 25.16 -17.85
CA LEU A 406 11.05 26.48 -17.25
C LEU A 406 10.83 26.45 -15.74
N GLN A 407 9.90 25.63 -15.23
CA GLN A 407 9.73 25.46 -13.78
C GLN A 407 11.00 24.96 -13.11
N ARG A 408 11.73 24.03 -13.76
CA ARG A 408 13.00 23.54 -13.23
C ARG A 408 14.07 24.63 -13.23
N GLU A 409 14.23 25.37 -14.32
CA GLU A 409 15.24 26.45 -14.39
C GLU A 409 14.95 27.53 -13.34
N LEU A 410 13.70 27.94 -13.18
CA LEU A 410 13.29 28.89 -12.14
C LEU A 410 13.55 28.35 -10.72
N TRP A 411 13.28 27.06 -10.48
CA TRP A 411 13.58 26.41 -9.21
C TRP A 411 15.09 26.39 -8.90
N ILE A 412 15.93 26.16 -9.91
CA ILE A 412 17.39 26.22 -9.79
C ILE A 412 17.84 27.64 -9.49
N CYS A 413 17.36 28.64 -10.23
CA CYS A 413 17.68 30.04 -9.97
C CYS A 413 17.31 30.43 -8.53
N ARG A 414 16.10 30.09 -8.08
CA ARG A 414 15.67 30.34 -6.70
C ARG A 414 16.63 29.70 -5.69
N ASN A 415 17.00 28.43 -5.87
CA ASN A 415 17.88 27.75 -4.92
C ASN A 415 19.28 28.37 -4.88
N LYS A 416 19.83 28.72 -6.04
CA LYS A 416 21.13 29.40 -6.12
C LYS A 416 21.09 30.79 -5.46
N SER A 417 20.01 31.56 -5.66
CA SER A 417 19.85 32.85 -4.98
C SER A 417 19.71 32.67 -3.47
N LYS A 418 18.96 31.66 -3.02
CA LYS A 418 18.72 31.40 -1.60
C LYS A 418 19.96 30.89 -0.84
N PHE A 419 20.69 29.94 -1.42
CA PHE A 419 21.72 29.19 -0.72
C PHE A 419 23.15 29.55 -1.16
N ASP A 420 23.32 30.03 -2.39
CA ASP A 420 24.63 30.25 -3.01
C ASP A 420 24.88 31.73 -3.34
N SER A 421 24.06 32.65 -2.81
CA SER A 421 24.15 34.11 -3.03
C SER A 421 24.21 34.54 -4.51
N HIS A 422 23.65 33.74 -5.41
CA HIS A 422 23.61 34.09 -6.84
C HIS A 422 22.62 35.22 -7.12
N PRO A 423 22.85 36.02 -8.17
CA PRO A 423 21.94 37.08 -8.56
C PRO A 423 20.55 36.55 -8.92
N VAL A 424 19.56 37.46 -8.91
CA VAL A 424 18.20 37.18 -9.34
C VAL A 424 18.14 36.71 -10.81
N PRO A 425 17.07 36.01 -11.22
CA PRO A 425 16.89 35.57 -12.60
C PRO A 425 17.01 36.74 -13.59
N PHE A 426 18.04 36.69 -14.46
CA PHE A 426 18.13 37.62 -15.58
C PHE A 426 17.35 37.07 -16.76
N ALA A 427 16.23 37.72 -17.10
CA ALA A 427 15.24 37.16 -18.01
C ALA A 427 15.81 36.73 -19.38
N PRO A 428 16.66 37.51 -20.08
CA PRO A 428 17.24 37.06 -21.35
C PRO A 428 18.09 35.78 -21.24
N ALA A 429 18.89 35.66 -20.17
CA ALA A 429 19.72 34.48 -19.97
C ALA A 429 18.89 33.24 -19.62
N VAL A 430 17.89 33.38 -18.74
CA VAL A 430 17.01 32.27 -18.37
C VAL A 430 16.14 31.83 -19.54
N SER A 431 15.61 32.76 -20.33
CA SER A 431 14.87 32.44 -21.56
C SER A 431 15.73 31.71 -22.57
N HIS A 432 16.98 32.14 -22.76
CA HIS A 432 17.94 31.45 -23.64
C HIS A 432 18.23 30.02 -23.16
N ALA A 433 18.61 29.86 -21.90
CA ALA A 433 18.87 28.54 -21.30
C ALA A 433 17.64 27.61 -21.38
N THR A 434 16.45 28.17 -21.16
CA THR A 434 15.18 27.45 -21.28
C THR A 434 14.96 26.96 -22.70
N LEU A 435 15.12 27.80 -23.72
CA LEU A 435 14.93 27.40 -25.12
C LEU A 435 16.00 26.40 -25.61
N VAL A 436 17.26 26.55 -25.18
CA VAL A 436 18.31 25.56 -25.47
C VAL A 436 17.91 24.20 -24.90
N THR A 437 17.54 24.14 -23.62
CA THR A 437 17.16 22.90 -22.95
C THR A 437 15.87 22.32 -23.50
N TRP A 438 14.87 23.17 -23.80
CA TRP A 438 13.63 22.77 -24.43
C TRP A 438 13.89 22.16 -25.81
N SER A 439 14.72 22.79 -26.64
CA SER A 439 15.10 22.24 -27.94
C SER A 439 15.74 20.85 -27.84
N ALA A 440 16.61 20.64 -26.84
CA ALA A 440 17.21 19.33 -26.59
C ALA A 440 16.16 18.29 -26.18
N CYS A 441 15.19 18.67 -25.35
CA CYS A 441 14.09 17.80 -24.96
C CYS A 441 13.18 17.45 -26.16
N VAL A 442 12.89 18.42 -27.03
CA VAL A 442 12.11 18.20 -28.26
C VAL A 442 12.86 17.27 -29.21
N ARG A 443 14.16 17.48 -29.45
CA ARG A 443 14.98 16.57 -30.26
C ARG A 443 14.98 15.16 -29.68
N ARG A 444 15.14 15.01 -28.36
CA ARG A 444 15.08 13.69 -27.71
C ARG A 444 13.74 13.01 -27.95
N TRP A 445 12.65 13.76 -27.79
CA TRP A 445 11.31 13.25 -28.02
C TRP A 445 11.08 12.83 -29.48
N LEU A 446 11.55 13.63 -30.45
CA LEU A 446 11.45 13.30 -31.88
C LEU A 446 12.35 12.13 -32.33
N ASN A 447 13.42 11.84 -31.58
CA ASN A 447 14.27 10.67 -31.81
C ASN A 447 13.67 9.37 -31.26
N ASP A 448 12.55 9.42 -30.54
CA ASP A 448 11.88 8.22 -30.04
C ASP A 448 11.32 7.40 -31.23
N PRO A 449 11.69 6.10 -31.36
CA PRO A 449 11.25 5.26 -32.48
C PRO A 449 9.74 5.04 -32.53
N HIS A 450 9.02 5.29 -31.43
CA HIS A 450 7.56 5.13 -31.37
C HIS A 450 6.79 6.35 -31.85
N ILE A 451 7.47 7.43 -32.24
CA ILE A 451 6.82 8.64 -32.78
C ILE A 451 6.62 8.48 -34.29
N ASP A 452 5.35 8.46 -34.70
CA ASP A 452 4.92 8.35 -36.10
C ASP A 452 5.30 9.56 -36.97
N SER A 453 5.23 9.37 -38.29
CA SER A 453 5.56 10.40 -39.28
C SER A 453 4.66 11.64 -39.16
N ASP A 454 3.39 11.44 -38.83
CA ASP A 454 2.39 12.52 -38.75
C ASP A 454 2.65 13.43 -37.55
N SER A 455 3.03 12.86 -36.41
CA SER A 455 3.46 13.59 -35.21
C SER A 455 4.73 14.40 -35.48
N ARG A 456 5.68 13.85 -36.25
CA ARG A 456 6.88 14.59 -36.67
C ARG A 456 6.52 15.77 -37.58
N LEU A 457 5.63 15.56 -38.56
CA LEU A 457 5.15 16.61 -39.45
C LEU A 457 4.43 17.71 -38.67
N HIS A 458 3.46 17.34 -37.84
CA HIS A 458 2.74 18.27 -36.96
C HIS A 458 3.68 19.02 -36.02
N THR A 459 4.74 18.37 -35.51
CA THR A 459 5.76 19.04 -34.70
C THR A 459 6.52 20.07 -35.51
N SER A 460 6.93 19.76 -36.73
CA SER A 460 7.58 20.75 -37.62
C SER A 460 6.67 21.95 -37.84
N THR A 461 5.40 21.74 -38.19
CA THR A 461 4.43 22.82 -38.42
C THR A 461 4.30 23.75 -37.21
N VAL A 462 4.22 23.18 -36.00
CA VAL A 462 4.11 23.96 -34.76
C VAL A 462 5.41 24.72 -34.47
N LEU A 463 6.57 24.11 -34.71
CA LEU A 463 7.87 24.76 -34.51
C LEU A 463 8.12 25.88 -35.53
N ASP A 464 7.69 25.72 -36.78
CA ASP A 464 7.79 26.74 -37.82
C ASP A 464 6.91 27.96 -37.49
N ALA A 465 5.70 27.72 -36.97
CA ALA A 465 4.84 28.79 -36.48
C ALA A 465 5.45 29.52 -35.28
N LEU A 466 6.09 28.81 -34.35
CA LEU A 466 6.81 29.43 -33.23
C LEU A 466 8.03 30.23 -33.70
N LYS A 467 8.78 29.73 -34.68
CA LYS A 467 9.93 30.41 -35.30
C LYS A 467 9.52 31.76 -35.92
N ALA A 468 8.34 31.81 -36.52
CA ALA A 468 7.81 33.04 -37.12
C ALA A 468 7.42 34.11 -36.10
N THR A 469 7.35 33.78 -34.80
CA THR A 469 7.00 34.78 -33.77
C THR A 469 8.20 35.68 -33.42
N PRO A 470 8.00 37.00 -33.28
CA PRO A 470 9.09 37.94 -32.97
C PRO A 470 9.84 37.61 -31.67
N GLN A 471 9.16 36.96 -30.73
CA GLN A 471 9.75 36.63 -29.42
C GLN A 471 10.76 35.48 -29.51
N TYR A 472 10.67 34.63 -30.53
CA TYR A 472 11.47 33.41 -30.67
C TYR A 472 12.35 33.41 -31.91
N SER A 473 12.10 34.23 -32.92
CA SER A 473 12.87 34.26 -34.18
C SER A 473 14.38 34.32 -33.96
N TRP A 474 14.83 35.19 -33.06
CA TRP A 474 16.24 35.35 -32.67
C TRP A 474 16.90 34.04 -32.21
N PHE A 475 16.14 33.12 -31.60
CA PHE A 475 16.68 31.86 -31.10
C PHE A 475 17.05 30.93 -32.26
N TRP A 476 16.22 30.91 -33.31
CA TRP A 476 16.50 30.13 -34.52
C TRP A 476 17.63 30.75 -35.34
N GLU A 477 17.75 32.07 -35.37
CA GLU A 477 18.90 32.75 -36.00
C GLU A 477 20.21 32.38 -35.31
N ARG A 478 20.22 32.38 -33.97
CA ARG A 478 21.41 32.03 -33.18
C ARG A 478 21.72 30.54 -33.17
N HIS A 479 20.70 29.68 -33.23
CA HIS A 479 20.83 28.22 -33.14
C HIS A 479 20.05 27.52 -34.28
N PRO A 480 20.50 27.62 -35.54
CA PRO A 480 19.73 27.14 -36.70
C PRO A 480 19.46 25.63 -36.69
N LYS A 481 20.29 24.86 -35.97
CA LYS A 481 20.17 23.40 -35.85
C LYS A 481 19.46 22.94 -34.57
N ALA A 482 18.88 23.86 -33.79
CA ALA A 482 18.30 23.55 -32.48
C ALA A 482 17.18 22.49 -32.52
N PHE A 483 16.44 22.33 -33.61
CA PHE A 483 15.36 21.33 -33.69
C PHE A 483 15.62 20.23 -34.72
N GLN A 484 16.81 20.19 -35.32
CA GLN A 484 17.16 19.16 -36.28
C GLN A 484 17.38 17.81 -35.59
N VAL A 485 16.76 16.77 -36.13
CA VAL A 485 16.89 15.38 -35.66
C VAL A 485 18.01 14.71 -36.47
N SER A 486 18.96 14.09 -35.78
CA SER A 486 20.11 13.42 -36.39
C SER A 486 19.68 12.14 -37.12
N LYS A 487 19.85 12.06 -38.45
CA LYS A 487 19.50 10.90 -39.32
C LYS A 487 20.41 9.66 -39.13
N TRP A 488 20.86 9.35 -37.91
CA TRP A 488 21.79 8.23 -37.70
C TRP A 488 21.13 6.85 -37.81
N PHE A 489 19.79 6.77 -37.85
CA PHE A 489 19.05 5.51 -37.90
C PHE A 489 18.41 5.18 -39.26
N ASP A 490 18.49 6.07 -40.26
CA ASP A 490 17.91 5.82 -41.60
C ASP A 490 18.85 4.99 -42.51
N THR A 491 20.07 4.65 -42.07
CA THR A 491 21.03 3.83 -42.81
C THR A 491 21.05 2.36 -42.38
N HIS A 492 19.89 1.77 -42.14
CA HIS A 492 19.70 0.33 -42.35
C HIS A 492 18.84 0.14 -43.59
N SER A 493 19.40 0.55 -44.73
CA SER A 493 19.10 -0.12 -45.98
C SER A 493 19.26 -1.61 -45.75
N VAL A 494 18.18 -2.33 -46.01
CA VAL A 494 18.12 -3.79 -46.04
C VAL A 494 19.32 -4.29 -46.85
N ARG A 495 20.39 -4.70 -46.17
CA ARG A 495 21.36 -5.62 -46.74
C ARG A 495 20.68 -6.97 -46.72
N THR A 496 19.99 -7.29 -47.80
CA THR A 496 19.73 -8.67 -48.17
C THR A 496 21.07 -9.39 -48.20
N PHE A 497 21.32 -10.23 -47.20
CA PHE A 497 22.42 -11.18 -47.26
C PHE A 497 22.05 -12.22 -48.32
N PRO A 498 22.92 -12.53 -49.30
CA PRO A 498 22.70 -13.64 -50.20
C PRO A 498 22.81 -14.92 -49.37
N THR A 499 21.75 -15.73 -49.38
CA THR A 499 21.83 -17.14 -49.01
C THR A 499 22.73 -17.87 -50.00
N THR A 500 23.97 -18.11 -49.60
CA THR A 500 24.79 -19.16 -50.23
C THR A 500 24.69 -20.43 -49.40
N ALA A 501 24.06 -21.42 -50.02
CA ALA A 501 24.15 -22.82 -49.63
C ALA A 501 25.58 -23.36 -49.79
N ASN A 502 25.85 -24.45 -49.06
CA ASN A 502 26.91 -25.45 -49.22
C ASN A 502 28.35 -25.05 -48.80
N HIS A 503 28.88 -25.68 -47.75
CA HIS A 503 29.61 -26.95 -47.85
C HIS A 503 29.99 -27.52 -46.47
N THR A 504 29.79 -28.83 -46.34
CA THR A 504 30.50 -29.83 -45.51
C THR A 504 31.89 -29.43 -44.98
N ILE A 505 32.17 -29.67 -43.68
CA ILE A 505 32.68 -30.92 -43.08
C ILE A 505 32.12 -31.02 -41.66
#